data_AF-A0A5C3NJV1-F1
#
_entry.id   AF-A0A5C3NJV1-F1
#
_cell.length_a   1.000
_cell.length_b   1.000
_cell.length_c   1.000
_cell.angle_alpha   90.00
_cell.angle_beta   90.00
_cell.angle_gamma   90.00
#
_symmetry.space_group_name_H-M   'P 1'
#
loop_
_entity.id
_entity.type
_entity.pdbx_description
1 polymer ?
#
loop_
_entity_poly.entity_id
_entity_poly.type
_entity_poly.pdbx_seq_one_letter_code
_entity_poly.pdbx_strand_id
1 'polypeptide(L)'
;MDNADATERSADAATSTYSVSALDLVFKNRYRAEQLLKPELQKGNLTLHDYNLSTRFFGGWSKYAPTAFGLVGAVIPYLIKPAGLPLPSRLKTAAEKYTGILAFVTGSIGVVAGQGYHFRSHFEFLKQLENPKGFERAMDNVYHGINPRSPVHFRLPSIAFKGKALDGVEAGKEADPAGLGMAPGKEVEEGMMVDRMEDTGSPPPYAPRSIAPPSTTGPPESQSPSRSKSTWDEIRAANASQGPQSSWDALRRRSSGPSSPVSGSQGKPQAALSTGENVQVLVIDENEDPERAVDQKRFDDMLEEERRKAAGADGPKKGGVDKWL
;
A
#
# COMPACT_ATOMS: atom_id res chain seq x y z
N MET A 1 -4.44 -37.80 35.72
CA MET A 1 -5.24 -36.68 35.18
C MET A 1 -4.56 -35.42 35.69
N ASP A 2 -4.46 -34.35 34.88
CA ASP A 2 -3.82 -33.03 35.19
C ASP A 2 -2.50 -32.68 34.45
N ASN A 3 -2.30 -33.13 33.21
CA ASN A 3 -1.15 -32.68 32.38
C ASN A 3 -1.51 -32.22 30.96
N ALA A 4 -2.79 -31.93 30.67
CA ALA A 4 -3.23 -31.55 29.33
C ALA A 4 -3.38 -30.02 29.10
N ASP A 5 -3.25 -29.18 30.13
CA ASP A 5 -3.62 -27.75 30.05
C ASP A 5 -2.42 -26.80 29.86
N ALA A 6 -1.19 -27.32 29.77
CA ALA A 6 0.03 -26.50 29.66
C ALA A 6 0.49 -26.25 28.22
N THR A 7 -0.12 -26.90 27.22
CA THR A 7 0.33 -26.77 25.81
C THR A 7 -0.44 -25.72 25.01
N GLU A 8 -1.62 -25.25 25.46
CA GLU A 8 -2.36 -24.20 24.75
C GLU A 8 -1.90 -22.76 25.07
N ARG A 9 -1.15 -22.54 26.17
CA ARG A 9 -0.58 -21.21 26.46
C ARG A 9 0.70 -20.89 25.69
N SER A 10 1.31 -21.87 25.02
CA SER A 10 2.53 -21.66 24.21
C SER A 10 2.25 -21.26 22.75
N ALA A 11 0.98 -21.10 22.36
CA ALA A 11 0.63 -20.32 21.17
C ALA A 11 0.73 -18.80 21.43
N ASP A 12 1.48 -18.44 22.49
CA ASP A 12 2.00 -17.11 22.77
C ASP A 12 2.39 -16.42 21.48
N ALA A 13 1.67 -15.31 21.25
CA ALA A 13 1.73 -14.43 20.10
C ALA A 13 3.11 -14.49 19.43
N ALA A 14 3.14 -15.09 18.23
CA ALA A 14 4.30 -15.06 17.36
C ALA A 14 4.67 -13.60 17.12
N THR A 15 5.53 -13.08 17.98
CA THR A 15 5.97 -11.69 17.96
C THR A 15 6.74 -11.57 16.67
N SER A 16 6.14 -10.89 15.69
CA SER A 16 6.76 -10.75 14.40
C SER A 16 7.86 -9.71 14.54
N THR A 17 9.06 -10.22 14.77
CA THR A 17 10.29 -9.45 14.71
C THR A 17 10.30 -8.72 13.37
N TYR A 18 10.51 -7.40 13.40
CA TYR A 18 10.67 -6.52 12.25
C TYR A 18 11.17 -7.25 10.99
N SER A 19 10.23 -7.57 10.08
CA SER A 19 10.54 -8.26 8.84
C SER A 19 10.74 -7.23 7.74
N VAL A 20 12.00 -7.04 7.35
CA VAL A 20 12.40 -6.16 6.23
C VAL A 20 11.65 -6.55 4.96
N SER A 21 11.58 -7.85 4.65
CA SER A 21 10.88 -8.36 3.47
C SER A 21 9.38 -8.06 3.49
N ALA A 22 8.73 -8.12 4.66
CA ALA A 22 7.31 -7.81 4.77
C ALA A 22 7.06 -6.31 4.50
N LEU A 23 7.93 -5.43 5.01
CA LEU A 23 7.84 -3.99 4.74
C LEU A 23 8.03 -3.68 3.26
N ASP A 24 8.99 -4.33 2.61
CA ASP A 24 9.23 -4.13 1.18
C ASP A 24 8.05 -4.60 0.32
N LEU A 25 7.41 -5.70 0.70
CA LEU A 25 6.20 -6.22 0.04
C LEU A 25 5.01 -5.27 0.21
N VAL A 26 4.80 -4.72 1.40
CA VAL A 26 3.69 -3.79 1.68
C VAL A 26 3.92 -2.44 1.01
N PHE A 27 5.13 -1.90 1.10
CA PHE A 27 5.46 -0.56 0.64
C PHE A 27 6.25 -0.56 -0.65
N LYS A 28 5.78 -1.26 -1.70
CA LYS A 28 6.52 -1.38 -2.97
C LYS A 28 7.04 -0.05 -3.53
N ASN A 29 6.24 1.01 -3.47
CA ASN A 29 6.61 2.32 -3.99
C ASN A 29 6.22 3.45 -3.02
N ARG A 30 6.78 4.64 -3.26
CA ARG A 30 6.52 5.85 -2.45
C ARG A 30 5.03 6.17 -2.37
N TYR A 31 4.32 6.10 -3.49
CA TYR A 31 2.90 6.42 -3.57
C TYR A 31 2.05 5.52 -2.65
N ARG A 32 2.32 4.21 -2.65
CA ARG A 32 1.65 3.24 -1.78
C ARG A 32 2.00 3.46 -0.31
N ALA A 33 3.25 3.83 0.00
CA ALA A 33 3.63 4.23 1.35
C ALA A 33 2.87 5.47 1.83
N GLU A 34 2.74 6.49 0.98
CA GLU A 34 1.94 7.69 1.29
C GLU A 34 0.46 7.33 1.51
N GLN A 35 -0.13 6.50 0.65
CA GLN A 35 -1.53 6.08 0.79
C GLN A 35 -1.80 5.32 2.10
N LEU A 36 -0.90 4.42 2.49
CA LEU A 36 -1.07 3.57 3.68
C LEU A 36 -0.74 4.30 4.97
N LEU A 37 0.26 5.20 4.97
CA LEU A 37 0.69 5.92 6.17
C LEU A 37 -0.09 7.21 6.43
N LYS A 38 -0.73 7.81 5.41
CA LYS A 38 -1.48 9.07 5.57
C LYS A 38 -2.67 8.96 6.54
N PRO A 39 -3.47 7.89 6.56
CA PRO A 39 -4.48 7.69 7.60
C PRO A 39 -3.88 7.64 9.01
N GLU A 40 -2.70 7.05 9.17
CA GLU A 40 -2.04 6.94 10.48
C GLU A 40 -1.44 8.26 10.96
N LEU A 41 -1.01 9.12 10.03
CA LEU A 41 -0.67 10.52 10.32
C LEU A 41 -1.90 11.29 10.81
N GLN A 42 -3.06 11.14 10.15
CA GLN A 42 -4.31 11.82 10.54
C GLN A 42 -4.83 11.36 11.90
N LYS A 43 -4.63 10.09 12.25
CA LYS A 43 -4.95 9.54 13.58
C LYS A 43 -3.99 10.00 14.68
N GLY A 44 -2.87 10.65 14.33
CA GLY A 44 -1.84 11.06 15.28
C GLY A 44 -0.94 9.90 15.77
N ASN A 45 -0.99 8.74 15.12
CA ASN A 45 -0.09 7.63 15.44
C ASN A 45 1.33 7.90 14.92
N LEU A 46 1.45 8.61 13.79
CA LEU A 46 2.71 9.02 13.20
C LEU A 46 2.95 10.52 13.39
N THR A 47 4.20 10.93 13.65
CA THR A 47 4.58 12.34 13.54
C THR A 47 4.71 12.73 12.07
N LEU A 48 4.59 14.04 11.76
CA LEU A 48 4.83 14.53 10.41
C LEU A 48 6.27 14.27 9.93
N HIS A 49 7.23 14.29 10.86
CA HIS A 49 8.63 13.96 10.59
C HIS A 49 8.76 12.49 10.15
N ASP A 50 8.25 11.56 10.95
CA ASP A 50 8.31 10.11 10.70
C ASP A 50 7.58 9.73 9.41
N TYR A 51 6.47 10.42 9.08
CA TYR A 51 5.74 10.25 7.82
C TYR A 51 6.60 10.58 6.61
N ASN A 52 7.22 11.76 6.61
CA ASN A 52 8.07 12.20 5.50
C ASN A 52 9.31 11.32 5.36
N LEU A 53 9.88 10.88 6.49
CA LEU A 53 11.04 10.01 6.52
C LEU A 53 10.70 8.62 5.95
N SER A 54 9.59 8.04 6.38
CA SER A 54 9.10 6.72 5.94
C SER A 54 8.77 6.70 4.45
N THR A 55 8.03 7.70 3.97
CA THR A 55 7.64 7.78 2.56
C THR A 55 8.84 7.95 1.63
N ARG A 56 9.86 8.69 2.06
CA ARG A 56 11.14 8.80 1.34
C ARG A 56 11.94 7.51 1.38
N PHE A 57 12.00 6.85 2.53
CA PHE A 57 12.76 5.62 2.73
C PHE A 57 12.20 4.46 1.90
N PHE A 58 10.89 4.17 2.01
CA PHE A 58 10.26 3.08 1.25
C PHE A 58 10.15 3.37 -0.26
N GLY A 59 10.26 4.63 -0.67
CA GLY A 59 10.39 5.02 -2.07
C GLY A 59 11.83 5.05 -2.60
N GLY A 60 12.81 4.75 -1.75
CA GLY A 60 14.22 4.95 -2.03
C GLY A 60 14.86 3.87 -2.88
N TRP A 61 16.08 4.17 -3.34
CA TRP A 61 16.92 3.24 -4.11
C TRP A 61 17.51 2.08 -3.29
N SER A 62 17.38 2.10 -1.96
CA SER A 62 17.96 1.10 -1.06
C SER A 62 17.50 -0.32 -1.42
N LYS A 63 16.25 -0.49 -1.84
CA LYS A 63 15.67 -1.78 -2.26
C LYS A 63 16.41 -2.45 -3.41
N TYR A 64 16.95 -1.63 -4.32
CA TYR A 64 17.67 -2.12 -5.49
C TYR A 64 19.15 -2.34 -5.19
N ALA A 65 19.64 -2.05 -3.97
CA ALA A 65 21.05 -2.17 -3.63
C ALA A 65 21.60 -3.59 -3.82
N PRO A 66 20.95 -4.68 -3.37
CA PRO A 66 21.47 -6.03 -3.62
C PRO A 66 21.67 -6.33 -5.11
N THR A 67 20.67 -6.01 -5.93
CA THR A 67 20.72 -6.23 -7.39
C THR A 67 21.76 -5.33 -8.06
N ALA A 68 21.80 -4.04 -7.71
CA ALA A 68 22.74 -3.09 -8.26
C ALA A 68 24.20 -3.47 -7.93
N PHE A 69 24.49 -3.78 -6.67
CA PHE A 69 25.83 -4.22 -6.27
C PHE A 69 26.20 -5.58 -6.89
N GLY A 70 25.24 -6.49 -7.04
CA GLY A 70 25.44 -7.75 -7.73
C GLY A 70 25.82 -7.57 -9.21
N LEU A 71 25.07 -6.72 -9.93
CA LEU A 71 25.37 -6.41 -11.33
C LEU A 71 26.70 -5.68 -11.49
N VAL A 72 26.99 -4.68 -10.65
CA VAL A 72 28.29 -4.00 -10.64
C VAL A 72 29.41 -5.00 -10.36
N GLY A 73 29.24 -5.87 -9.36
CA GLY A 73 30.17 -6.95 -9.04
C GLY A 73 30.45 -7.87 -10.23
N ALA A 74 29.40 -8.32 -10.92
CA ALA A 74 29.52 -9.21 -12.08
C ALA A 74 30.18 -8.55 -13.30
N VAL A 75 30.05 -7.22 -13.45
CA VAL A 75 30.62 -6.47 -14.57
C VAL A 75 32.10 -6.11 -14.35
N ILE A 76 32.55 -5.96 -13.10
CA ILE A 76 33.94 -5.57 -12.77
C ILE A 76 35.01 -6.42 -13.48
N PRO A 77 34.93 -7.77 -13.51
CA PRO A 77 35.93 -8.59 -14.22
C PRO A 77 36.03 -8.33 -15.71
N TYR A 78 34.98 -7.83 -16.35
CA TYR A 78 34.98 -7.50 -17.78
C TYR A 78 35.53 -6.09 -18.05
N LEU A 79 35.41 -5.17 -17.11
CA LEU A 79 35.94 -3.81 -17.22
C LEU A 79 37.44 -3.75 -16.92
N ILE A 80 37.90 -4.51 -15.93
CA ILE A 80 39.31 -4.57 -15.55
C ILE A 80 40.01 -5.62 -16.42
N LYS A 81 40.43 -5.22 -17.62
CA LYS A 81 41.22 -6.10 -18.49
C LYS A 81 42.51 -6.53 -17.76
N PRO A 82 42.80 -7.84 -17.64
CA PRO A 82 43.99 -8.33 -16.95
C PRO A 82 45.32 -7.87 -17.60
N ALA A 83 45.26 -7.29 -18.81
CA ALA A 83 46.41 -6.74 -19.51
C ALA A 83 47.12 -5.61 -18.75
N GLY A 84 46.39 -4.82 -17.93
CA GLY A 84 46.96 -3.71 -17.16
C GLY A 84 47.51 -4.09 -15.77
N LEU A 85 47.25 -5.31 -15.29
CA LEU A 85 47.68 -5.77 -13.97
C LEU A 85 49.04 -6.48 -14.08
N PRO A 86 49.99 -6.25 -13.14
CA PRO A 86 51.29 -6.93 -13.09
C PRO A 86 51.14 -8.37 -12.58
N LEU A 87 50.28 -9.15 -13.23
CA LEU A 87 50.05 -10.57 -12.93
C LEU A 87 51.07 -11.44 -13.68
N PRO A 88 51.56 -12.54 -13.07
CA PRO A 88 52.36 -13.54 -13.76
C PRO A 88 51.67 -14.04 -15.03
N SER A 89 52.42 -14.32 -16.10
CA SER A 89 51.86 -14.76 -17.40
C SER A 89 50.94 -15.97 -17.29
N ARG A 90 51.24 -16.91 -16.38
CA ARG A 90 50.38 -18.09 -16.09
C ARG A 90 49.00 -17.71 -15.56
N LEU A 91 48.91 -16.65 -14.75
CA LEU A 91 47.64 -16.15 -14.20
C LEU A 91 46.82 -15.40 -15.24
N LYS A 92 47.45 -14.75 -16.23
CA LYS A 92 46.73 -14.06 -17.32
C LYS A 92 45.90 -15.03 -18.16
N THR A 93 46.50 -16.14 -18.59
CA THR A 93 45.79 -17.16 -19.38
C THR A 93 44.70 -17.87 -18.57
N ALA A 94 44.91 -18.07 -17.27
CA ALA A 94 43.88 -18.61 -16.38
C ALA A 94 42.73 -17.62 -16.20
N ALA A 95 43.02 -16.34 -15.99
CA ALA A 95 42.01 -15.30 -15.81
C ALA A 95 41.05 -15.20 -17.01
N GLU A 96 41.56 -15.30 -18.25
CA GLU A 96 40.73 -15.31 -19.46
C GLU A 96 39.79 -16.53 -19.50
N LYS A 97 40.28 -17.72 -19.18
CA LYS A 97 39.47 -18.95 -19.16
C LYS A 97 38.43 -18.95 -18.05
N TYR A 98 38.73 -18.33 -16.91
CA TYR A 98 37.87 -18.32 -15.72
C TYR A 98 37.13 -17.00 -15.51
N THR A 99 37.07 -16.11 -16.50
CA THR A 99 36.40 -14.80 -16.36
C THR A 99 34.92 -14.96 -15.96
N GLY A 100 34.21 -15.94 -16.54
CA GLY A 100 32.83 -16.23 -16.17
C GLY A 100 32.65 -16.68 -14.72
N ILE A 101 33.54 -17.54 -14.21
CA ILE A 101 33.53 -17.97 -12.80
C ILE A 101 33.85 -16.79 -11.89
N LEU A 102 34.83 -15.97 -12.26
CA LEU A 102 35.20 -14.78 -11.50
C LEU A 102 34.04 -13.77 -11.44
N ALA A 103 33.32 -13.56 -12.56
CA ALA A 103 32.12 -12.72 -12.62
C ALA A 103 31.00 -13.23 -11.70
N PHE A 104 30.76 -14.55 -11.68
CA PHE A 104 29.77 -15.13 -10.79
C PHE A 104 30.13 -14.94 -9.30
N VAL A 105 31.39 -15.19 -8.93
CA VAL A 105 31.87 -15.06 -7.54
C VAL A 105 31.83 -13.59 -7.09
N THR A 106 32.35 -12.68 -7.91
CA THR A 106 32.35 -11.24 -7.61
C THR A 106 30.93 -10.66 -7.57
N GLY A 107 30.04 -11.10 -8.47
CA GLY A 107 28.62 -10.76 -8.42
C GLY A 107 27.94 -11.24 -7.12
N SER A 108 28.19 -12.48 -6.70
CA SER A 108 27.65 -13.02 -5.45
C SER A 108 28.10 -12.24 -4.22
N ILE A 109 29.39 -11.87 -4.15
CA ILE A 109 29.92 -11.01 -3.10
C ILE A 109 29.25 -9.63 -3.13
N GLY A 110 29.01 -9.08 -4.33
CA GLY A 110 28.25 -7.85 -4.53
C GLY A 110 26.85 -7.93 -3.94
N VAL A 111 26.11 -9.01 -4.18
CA VAL A 111 24.76 -9.20 -3.61
C VAL A 111 24.81 -9.21 -2.07
N VAL A 112 25.76 -9.93 -1.46
CA VAL A 112 25.91 -9.97 0.01
C VAL A 112 26.24 -8.58 0.57
N ALA A 113 27.14 -7.84 -0.10
CA ALA A 113 27.47 -6.47 0.29
C ALA A 113 26.26 -5.54 0.17
N GLY A 114 25.48 -5.66 -0.90
CA GLY A 114 24.26 -4.91 -1.12
C GLY A 114 23.17 -5.23 -0.10
N GLN A 115 23.03 -6.50 0.32
CA GLN A 115 22.16 -6.90 1.44
C GLN A 115 22.61 -6.24 2.75
N GLY A 116 23.92 -6.24 3.05
CA GLY A 116 24.46 -5.55 4.22
C GLY A 116 24.17 -4.05 4.21
N TYR A 117 24.31 -3.39 3.06
CA TYR A 117 23.93 -1.99 2.87
C TYR A 117 22.42 -1.78 3.09
N HIS A 118 21.58 -2.67 2.55
CA HIS A 118 20.14 -2.63 2.71
C HIS A 118 19.75 -2.68 4.19
N PHE A 119 20.24 -3.67 4.95
CA PHE A 119 20.00 -3.77 6.40
C PHE A 119 20.50 -2.54 7.15
N ARG A 120 21.70 -2.04 6.83
CA ARG A 120 22.23 -0.83 7.43
C ARG A 120 21.31 0.37 7.21
N SER A 121 20.74 0.52 6.02
CA SER A 121 19.81 1.61 5.72
C SER A 121 18.52 1.53 6.54
N HIS A 122 17.99 0.33 6.78
CA HIS A 122 16.87 0.11 7.71
C HIS A 122 17.24 0.49 9.14
N PHE A 123 18.44 0.13 9.61
CA PHE A 123 18.90 0.55 10.94
C PHE A 123 19.06 2.06 11.07
N GLU A 124 19.60 2.73 10.05
CA GLU A 124 19.73 4.19 10.03
C GLU A 124 18.35 4.87 9.99
N PHE A 125 17.41 4.32 9.21
CA PHE A 125 16.00 4.74 9.19
C PHE A 125 15.37 4.66 10.59
N LEU A 126 15.46 3.51 11.25
CA LEU A 126 14.89 3.30 12.58
C LEU A 126 15.51 4.21 13.64
N LYS A 127 16.80 4.56 13.49
CA LYS A 127 17.49 5.49 14.39
C LYS A 127 17.03 6.94 14.22
N GLN A 128 16.49 7.30 13.07
CA GLN A 128 16.04 8.65 12.77
C GLN A 128 14.55 8.87 13.11
N LEU A 129 13.81 7.82 13.48
CA LEU A 129 12.43 7.95 13.92
C LEU A 129 12.35 8.73 15.23
N GLU A 130 11.50 9.76 15.25
CA GLU A 130 11.22 10.58 16.43
C GLU A 130 10.34 9.82 17.42
N ASN A 131 9.32 9.11 16.92
CA ASN A 131 8.41 8.31 17.74
C ASN A 131 8.37 6.84 17.28
N PRO A 132 9.36 6.01 17.66
CA PRO A 132 9.41 4.61 17.24
C PRO A 132 8.18 3.81 17.66
N LYS A 133 7.61 4.09 18.85
CA LYS A 133 6.39 3.41 19.32
C LYS A 133 5.15 3.80 18.51
N GLY A 134 5.05 5.07 18.09
CA GLY A 134 4.00 5.55 17.20
C GLY A 134 4.08 4.90 15.82
N PHE A 135 5.29 4.80 15.27
CA PHE A 135 5.55 4.09 14.02
C PHE A 135 5.19 2.60 14.10
N GLU A 136 5.52 1.93 15.21
CA GLU A 136 5.15 0.52 15.45
C GLU A 136 3.63 0.31 15.39
N ARG A 137 2.85 1.12 16.11
CA ARG A 137 1.38 1.07 16.09
C ARG A 137 0.80 1.35 14.70
N ALA A 138 1.38 2.32 13.98
CA ALA A 138 0.94 2.63 12.63
C ALA A 138 1.20 1.46 11.67
N MET A 139 2.35 0.80 11.80
CA MET A 139 2.67 -0.38 11.02
C MET A 139 1.71 -1.53 11.31
N ASP A 140 1.40 -1.78 12.58
CA ASP A 140 0.38 -2.75 12.98
C ASP A 140 -0.97 -2.46 12.32
N ASN A 141 -1.44 -1.21 12.38
CA ASN A 141 -2.70 -0.82 11.75
C ASN A 141 -2.69 -1.03 10.23
N VAL A 142 -1.57 -0.74 9.57
CA VAL A 142 -1.40 -0.97 8.12
C VAL A 142 -1.45 -2.47 7.79
N TYR A 143 -0.74 -3.31 8.55
CA TYR A 143 -0.76 -4.76 8.34
C TYR A 143 -2.15 -5.36 8.59
N HIS A 144 -2.82 -4.96 9.67
CA HIS A 144 -4.20 -5.38 9.95
C HIS A 144 -5.18 -4.90 8.88
N GLY A 145 -4.95 -3.71 8.31
CA GLY A 145 -5.77 -3.18 7.21
C GLY A 145 -5.62 -3.98 5.91
N ILE A 146 -4.42 -4.47 5.60
CA ILE A 146 -4.15 -5.24 4.38
C ILE A 146 -4.54 -6.71 4.57
N ASN A 147 -4.27 -7.28 5.74
CA ASN A 147 -4.58 -8.66 6.04
C ASN A 147 -5.21 -8.79 7.44
N PRO A 148 -6.54 -8.68 7.55
CA PRO A 148 -7.26 -8.72 8.83
C PRO A 148 -7.10 -10.04 9.59
N ARG A 149 -6.63 -11.10 8.91
CA ARG A 149 -6.46 -12.44 9.48
C ARG A 149 -5.05 -12.69 10.00
N SER A 150 -4.13 -11.76 9.80
CA SER A 150 -2.74 -11.92 10.20
C SER A 150 -2.57 -11.49 11.66
N PRO A 151 -2.26 -12.40 12.61
CA PRO A 151 -1.98 -12.04 14.00
C PRO A 151 -0.56 -11.45 14.17
N VAL A 152 -0.11 -10.71 13.16
CA VAL A 152 1.25 -10.18 13.09
C VAL A 152 1.28 -8.89 13.90
N HIS A 153 1.83 -8.99 15.09
CA HIS A 153 2.28 -7.85 15.86
C HIS A 153 3.67 -7.47 15.39
N PHE A 154 3.76 -6.35 14.71
CA PHE A 154 4.98 -5.72 14.27
C PHE A 154 5.68 -5.14 15.49
N ARG A 155 6.88 -5.64 15.79
CA ARG A 155 7.71 -5.10 16.87
C ARG A 155 9.02 -4.61 16.32
N LEU A 156 9.36 -3.35 16.61
CA LEU A 156 10.68 -2.83 16.26
C LEU A 156 11.76 -3.59 17.04
N PRO A 157 12.92 -3.89 16.42
CA PRO A 157 14.03 -4.45 17.17
C PRO A 157 14.37 -3.45 18.27
N SER A 158 14.58 -3.93 19.50
CA SER A 158 15.10 -3.09 20.57
C SER A 158 16.54 -2.72 20.20
N ILE A 159 16.71 -1.70 19.37
CA ILE A 159 17.98 -1.08 19.14
C ILE A 159 18.29 -0.44 20.48
N ALA A 160 19.05 -1.14 21.31
CA ALA A 160 19.64 -0.55 22.50
C ALA A 160 20.48 0.61 21.99
N PHE A 161 19.89 1.81 21.98
CA PHE A 161 20.56 3.03 21.60
C PHE A 161 21.72 3.11 22.59
N LYS A 162 22.91 2.81 22.09
CA LYS A 162 24.15 2.80 22.85
C LYS A 162 24.60 4.25 23.13
N GLY A 163 23.65 5.14 23.41
CA GLY A 163 23.84 6.35 24.15
C GLY A 163 23.57 5.98 25.60
N LYS A 164 24.62 6.06 26.43
CA LYS A 164 24.60 6.04 27.89
C LYS A 164 23.17 6.01 28.44
N ALA A 165 22.79 4.87 29.03
CA ALA A 165 21.75 4.89 30.03
C ALA A 165 22.05 6.10 30.92
N LEU A 166 21.19 7.10 30.87
CA LEU A 166 21.04 8.02 31.99
C LEU A 166 20.43 7.16 33.09
N ASP A 167 21.29 6.33 33.71
CA ASP A 167 21.12 5.79 35.04
C ASP A 167 20.84 7.00 35.92
N GLY A 168 19.58 7.32 36.15
CA GLY A 168 19.22 8.50 36.94
C GLY A 168 17.89 9.17 36.62
N VAL A 169 17.12 8.69 35.63
CA VAL A 169 15.68 8.97 35.65
C VAL A 169 14.98 7.65 35.87
N GLU A 170 15.05 7.23 37.13
CA GLU A 170 14.02 6.43 37.77
C GLU A 170 12.66 6.87 37.25
N ALA A 171 11.77 5.87 37.19
CA ALA A 171 10.33 5.98 37.11
C ALA A 171 9.74 7.00 38.10
N GLY A 172 10.01 8.28 37.86
CA GLY A 172 9.23 9.41 38.33
C GLY A 172 7.92 9.28 37.62
N LYS A 173 6.99 8.62 38.32
CA LYS A 173 5.54 8.80 38.22
C LYS A 173 5.19 9.82 37.15
N GLU A 174 4.76 9.32 36.01
CA GLU A 174 3.99 10.06 35.03
C GLU A 174 2.75 10.60 35.77
N ALA A 175 2.93 11.78 36.36
CA ALA A 175 1.85 12.61 36.81
C ALA A 175 1.22 13.14 35.54
N ASP A 176 0.10 12.52 35.16
CA ASP A 176 -0.92 13.08 34.29
C ASP A 176 -1.03 14.60 34.48
N PRO A 177 -0.66 15.44 33.50
CA PRO A 177 -1.12 16.81 33.43
C PRO A 177 -2.29 16.89 32.44
N ALA A 178 -3.23 15.96 32.54
CA ALA A 178 -4.56 16.07 31.95
C ALA A 178 -5.50 15.07 32.62
N GLY A 179 -5.98 15.44 33.80
CA GLY A 179 -7.04 14.71 34.48
C GLY A 179 -8.27 14.56 33.59
N LEU A 180 -8.50 13.34 33.13
CA LEU A 180 -9.81 12.72 33.01
C LEU A 180 -9.65 11.29 33.55
N GLY A 181 -9.61 11.22 34.89
CA GLY A 181 -9.35 10.00 35.63
C GLY A 181 -10.40 8.93 35.38
N MET A 182 -9.95 7.80 34.87
CA MET A 182 -10.58 6.50 35.06
C MET A 182 -9.46 5.51 35.39
N ALA A 183 -9.21 5.32 36.68
CA ALA A 183 -8.27 4.31 37.17
C ALA A 183 -8.95 2.92 37.14
N PRO A 184 -8.31 1.89 36.57
CA PRO A 184 -8.82 0.54 36.64
C PRO A 184 -8.32 -0.16 37.91
N GLY A 185 -9.25 -0.73 38.69
CA GLY A 185 -8.93 -1.86 39.57
C GLY A 185 -8.70 -1.60 41.05
N LYS A 186 -9.40 -0.64 41.67
CA LYS A 186 -9.66 -0.72 43.12
C LYS A 186 -11.06 -1.27 43.34
N GLU A 187 -11.10 -2.54 43.68
CA GLU A 187 -12.28 -3.25 44.15
C GLU A 187 -12.76 -2.56 45.44
N VAL A 188 -13.84 -1.78 45.33
CA VAL A 188 -14.58 -1.29 46.49
C VAL A 188 -15.74 -2.25 46.67
N GLU A 189 -15.48 -3.26 47.50
CA GLU A 189 -16.49 -4.02 48.20
C GLU A 189 -17.11 -3.09 49.26
N GLU A 190 -18.17 -2.37 48.91
CA GLU A 190 -19.04 -1.75 49.90
C GLU A 190 -20.44 -1.56 49.31
N GLY A 191 -21.38 -2.34 49.85
CA GLY A 191 -22.77 -2.33 49.44
C GLY A 191 -23.43 -0.98 49.68
N MET A 192 -24.17 -0.53 48.69
CA MET A 192 -25.29 0.36 48.95
C MET A 192 -26.41 0.04 47.96
N MET A 193 -27.54 -0.31 48.56
CA MET A 193 -28.81 -0.57 47.93
C MET A 193 -29.21 0.63 47.08
N VAL A 194 -29.50 0.43 45.80
CA VAL A 194 -30.39 1.33 45.08
C VAL A 194 -31.43 0.46 44.41
N ASP A 195 -32.63 0.56 44.98
CA ASP A 195 -33.87 0.00 44.48
C ASP A 195 -34.06 0.27 42.99
N ARG A 196 -34.33 -0.82 42.26
CA ARG A 196 -35.55 -0.97 41.47
C ARG A 196 -36.20 0.35 41.00
N MET A 197 -36.00 0.67 39.73
CA MET A 197 -37.09 1.24 38.95
C MET A 197 -37.02 0.69 37.53
N GLU A 198 -37.87 -0.32 37.31
CA GLU A 198 -38.38 -0.69 36.01
C GLU A 198 -39.04 0.56 35.42
N ASP A 199 -38.55 1.07 34.29
CA ASP A 199 -39.46 1.78 33.40
C ASP A 199 -39.17 1.50 31.92
N THR A 200 -40.30 1.33 31.29
CA THR A 200 -40.65 0.88 29.96
C THR A 200 -40.26 1.86 28.86
N GLY A 201 -39.96 1.35 27.66
CA GLY A 201 -39.88 2.23 26.48
C GLY A 201 -39.18 1.62 25.28
N SER A 202 -39.86 0.70 24.59
CA SER A 202 -39.50 0.31 23.22
C SER A 202 -39.50 1.53 22.28
N PRO A 203 -38.51 1.71 21.40
CA PRO A 203 -38.59 2.72 20.35
C PRO A 203 -39.57 2.27 19.25
N PRO A 204 -40.47 3.14 18.75
CA PRO A 204 -41.39 2.79 17.68
C PRO A 204 -40.68 2.71 16.31
N PRO A 205 -41.17 1.87 15.38
CA PRO A 205 -40.68 1.83 14.00
C PRO A 205 -41.14 3.07 13.22
N TYR A 206 -40.18 3.77 12.60
CA TYR A 206 -40.44 4.89 11.71
C TYR A 206 -41.15 4.42 10.43
N ALA A 207 -42.39 4.86 10.25
CA ALA A 207 -43.10 4.80 8.99
C ALA A 207 -42.63 5.94 8.05
N PRO A 208 -42.54 5.71 6.72
CA PRO A 208 -42.21 6.76 5.76
C PRO A 208 -43.39 7.73 5.57
N ARG A 209 -43.19 9.00 5.94
CA ARG A 209 -44.09 10.12 5.60
C ARG A 209 -43.97 10.42 4.10
N SER A 210 -45.00 10.06 3.35
CA SER A 210 -45.28 10.59 2.02
C SER A 210 -45.80 12.03 2.17
N ILE A 211 -45.03 13.02 1.69
CA ILE A 211 -45.45 14.42 1.61
C ILE A 211 -45.74 14.70 0.13
N ALA A 212 -47.02 14.90 -0.17
CA ALA A 212 -47.48 15.38 -1.46
C ALA A 212 -47.10 16.86 -1.65
N PRO A 213 -46.79 17.30 -2.88
CA PRO A 213 -46.50 18.70 -3.17
C PRO A 213 -47.79 19.55 -3.21
N PRO A 214 -47.80 20.77 -2.65
CA PRO A 214 -48.92 21.69 -2.82
C PRO A 214 -48.92 22.31 -4.22
N SER A 215 -49.96 22.02 -4.99
CA SER A 215 -50.33 22.73 -6.21
C SER A 215 -50.66 24.19 -5.89
N THR A 216 -49.79 25.12 -6.29
CA THR A 216 -50.10 26.56 -6.29
C THR A 216 -50.37 26.96 -7.74
N THR A 217 -51.63 27.21 -8.03
CA THR A 217 -52.12 27.81 -9.29
C THR A 217 -52.27 29.31 -9.06
N GLY A 218 -51.60 30.14 -9.85
CA GLY A 218 -51.70 31.60 -9.82
C GLY A 218 -51.02 32.25 -11.05
N PRO A 219 -51.45 33.46 -11.45
CA PRO A 219 -51.67 33.90 -12.85
C PRO A 219 -50.44 34.49 -13.58
N PRO A 220 -50.54 34.74 -14.91
CA PRO A 220 -49.40 35.13 -15.74
C PRO A 220 -49.20 36.64 -15.67
N GLU A 221 -48.01 37.09 -15.25
CA GLU A 221 -47.70 38.51 -15.31
C GLU A 221 -46.22 38.78 -15.63
N SER A 222 -46.07 39.37 -16.81
CA SER A 222 -45.16 40.48 -17.14
C SER A 222 -43.66 40.27 -17.07
N GLN A 223 -43.13 40.08 -18.28
CA GLN A 223 -41.77 40.33 -18.72
C GLN A 223 -41.11 41.52 -17.99
N SER A 224 -40.01 41.25 -17.31
CA SER A 224 -39.10 42.26 -16.77
C SER A 224 -37.66 41.97 -17.21
N PRO A 225 -36.83 43.01 -17.41
CA PRO A 225 -35.72 43.01 -18.33
C PRO A 225 -34.51 42.21 -17.83
N SER A 226 -33.79 41.67 -18.82
CA SER A 226 -32.61 40.79 -18.74
C SER A 226 -31.62 41.13 -17.62
N ARG A 227 -31.73 40.45 -16.47
CA ARG A 227 -30.57 40.22 -15.60
C ARG A 227 -29.62 39.28 -16.34
N SER A 228 -28.39 39.72 -16.55
CA SER A 228 -27.28 38.90 -17.02
C SER A 228 -27.24 37.61 -16.19
N LYS A 229 -27.46 36.47 -16.85
CA LYS A 229 -27.49 35.16 -16.22
C LYS A 229 -26.20 35.00 -15.41
N SER A 230 -26.34 34.77 -14.11
CA SER A 230 -25.20 34.52 -13.23
C SER A 230 -24.42 33.34 -13.79
N THR A 231 -23.09 33.41 -13.78
CA THR A 231 -22.21 32.32 -14.21
C THR A 231 -22.56 31.00 -13.51
N TRP A 232 -23.09 31.08 -12.28
CA TRP A 232 -23.60 29.93 -11.54
C TRP A 232 -24.88 29.32 -12.12
N ASP A 233 -25.76 30.12 -12.71
CA ASP A 233 -26.96 29.62 -13.38
C ASP A 233 -26.63 28.97 -14.72
N GLU A 234 -25.60 29.46 -15.41
CA GLU A 234 -25.07 28.81 -16.61
C GLU A 234 -24.42 27.46 -16.29
N ILE A 235 -23.62 27.37 -15.22
CA ILE A 235 -23.06 26.09 -14.73
C ILE A 235 -24.17 25.12 -14.32
N ARG A 236 -25.21 25.60 -13.63
CA ARG A 236 -26.36 24.76 -13.23
C ARG A 236 -27.17 24.29 -14.44
N ALA A 237 -27.40 25.14 -15.43
CA ALA A 237 -28.09 24.77 -16.66
C ALA A 237 -27.26 23.77 -17.49
N ALA A 238 -25.94 23.97 -17.59
CA ALA A 238 -25.04 23.06 -18.27
C ALA A 238 -25.00 21.68 -17.61
N ASN A 239 -24.86 21.62 -16.28
CA ASN A 239 -24.87 20.36 -15.52
C ASN A 239 -26.22 19.65 -15.54
N ALA A 240 -27.34 20.39 -15.60
CA ALA A 240 -28.67 19.79 -15.74
C ALA A 240 -28.93 19.22 -17.14
N SER A 241 -28.31 19.81 -18.18
CA SER A 241 -28.43 19.33 -19.57
C SER A 241 -27.55 18.12 -19.89
N GLN A 242 -26.47 17.90 -19.13
CA GLN A 242 -25.71 16.66 -19.17
C GLN A 242 -26.46 15.62 -18.33
N GLY A 243 -27.36 14.89 -18.98
CA GLY A 243 -28.23 13.88 -18.36
C GLY A 243 -27.50 12.79 -17.53
N PRO A 244 -28.26 11.83 -16.95
CA PRO A 244 -27.92 11.06 -15.74
C PRO A 244 -26.79 10.00 -15.87
N GLN A 245 -25.84 10.18 -16.77
CA GLN A 245 -24.63 9.36 -16.86
C GLN A 245 -23.44 10.10 -16.27
N SER A 246 -23.53 10.43 -14.98
CA SER A 246 -22.34 10.86 -14.24
C SER A 246 -21.28 9.77 -14.31
N SER A 247 -20.05 10.13 -14.67
CA SER A 247 -18.89 9.21 -14.70
C SER A 247 -18.70 8.46 -13.38
N TRP A 248 -19.22 9.01 -12.28
CA TRP A 248 -19.27 8.38 -10.97
C TRP A 248 -20.25 7.20 -10.86
N ASP A 249 -21.38 7.22 -11.58
CA ASP A 249 -22.31 6.09 -11.64
C ASP A 249 -21.77 4.95 -12.51
N ALA A 250 -20.98 5.28 -13.54
CA ALA A 250 -20.26 4.28 -14.33
C ALA A 250 -19.24 3.49 -13.48
N LEU A 251 -18.53 4.18 -12.56
CA LEU A 251 -17.61 3.53 -11.63
C LEU A 251 -18.33 2.60 -10.64
N ARG A 252 -19.45 3.03 -10.06
CA ARG A 252 -20.23 2.22 -9.10
C ARG A 252 -20.84 0.97 -9.74
N ARG A 253 -21.28 1.06 -11.00
CA ARG A 253 -21.75 -0.10 -11.77
C ARG A 253 -20.64 -1.10 -12.07
N ARG A 254 -19.40 -0.62 -12.30
CA ARG A 254 -18.24 -1.48 -12.56
C ARG A 254 -17.75 -2.19 -11.29
N SER A 255 -17.89 -1.56 -10.12
CA SER A 255 -17.51 -2.16 -8.83
C SER A 255 -18.54 -3.14 -8.25
N SER A 256 -19.73 -3.26 -8.83
CA SER A 256 -20.81 -4.15 -8.36
C SER A 256 -21.06 -5.34 -9.31
N GLY A 257 -20.00 -5.86 -9.93
CA GLY A 257 -20.07 -7.02 -10.83
C GLY A 257 -20.69 -8.27 -10.16
N PRO A 258 -21.46 -9.08 -10.92
CA PRO A 258 -22.22 -10.20 -10.38
C PRO A 258 -21.30 -11.32 -9.87
N SER A 259 -21.46 -11.67 -8.60
CA SER A 259 -20.86 -12.85 -7.97
C SER A 259 -21.17 -14.10 -8.79
N SER A 260 -20.17 -14.64 -9.49
CA SER A 260 -20.34 -15.89 -10.23
C SER A 260 -20.53 -17.06 -9.27
N PRO A 261 -21.52 -17.93 -9.47
CA PRO A 261 -21.75 -19.08 -8.61
C PRO A 261 -20.63 -20.11 -8.79
N VAL A 262 -20.06 -20.50 -7.64
CA VAL A 262 -19.08 -21.57 -7.47
C VAL A 262 -19.66 -22.88 -8.03
N SER A 263 -19.10 -23.34 -9.15
CA SER A 263 -19.35 -24.68 -9.67
C SER A 263 -18.47 -25.66 -8.91
N GLY A 264 -19.11 -26.46 -8.06
CA GLY A 264 -18.46 -27.56 -7.36
C GLY A 264 -18.05 -28.67 -8.32
N SER A 265 -16.78 -29.04 -8.30
CA SER A 265 -16.30 -30.34 -8.80
C SER A 265 -15.66 -31.10 -7.66
N GLN A 266 -16.41 -32.08 -7.18
CA GLN A 266 -16.08 -33.05 -6.15
C GLN A 266 -15.31 -34.20 -6.81
N GLY A 267 -14.19 -34.63 -6.20
CA GLY A 267 -13.66 -35.99 -6.34
C GLY A 267 -12.16 -36.10 -6.66
N LYS A 268 -11.33 -36.42 -5.66
CA LYS A 268 -10.86 -37.79 -5.34
C LYS A 268 -9.69 -37.72 -4.32
N PRO A 269 -9.64 -38.58 -3.29
CA PRO A 269 -8.55 -38.58 -2.32
C PRO A 269 -7.41 -39.49 -2.78
N GLN A 270 -6.17 -38.98 -2.79
CA GLN A 270 -4.98 -39.82 -2.77
C GLN A 270 -4.12 -39.43 -1.57
N ALA A 271 -3.83 -40.45 -0.78
CA ALA A 271 -3.08 -40.40 0.45
C ALA A 271 -1.57 -40.34 0.18
N ALA A 272 -0.87 -39.67 1.12
CA ALA A 272 0.41 -40.09 1.70
C ALA A 272 1.65 -40.12 0.78
N LEU A 273 2.51 -39.11 0.87
CA LEU A 273 3.66 -38.99 1.81
C LEU A 273 4.82 -38.17 1.22
N SER A 274 5.57 -37.58 2.15
CA SER A 274 6.97 -37.10 2.04
C SER A 274 7.22 -35.80 1.29
N THR A 275 8.13 -34.89 1.65
CA THR A 275 8.91 -34.52 2.86
C THR A 275 9.74 -33.35 2.34
N GLY A 276 9.65 -32.16 2.95
CA GLY A 276 10.70 -31.14 2.89
C GLY A 276 10.87 -30.37 1.56
N GLU A 277 11.10 -29.06 1.68
CA GLU A 277 11.70 -28.22 0.64
C GLU A 277 10.76 -27.70 -0.48
N ASN A 278 9.89 -26.77 -0.09
CA ASN A 278 9.23 -25.84 -1.03
C ASN A 278 9.69 -24.41 -0.74
N VAL A 279 10.91 -24.06 -1.16
CA VAL A 279 11.19 -22.70 -1.61
C VAL A 279 10.58 -22.59 -3.00
N GLN A 280 9.29 -22.25 -3.06
CA GLN A 280 8.73 -21.74 -4.29
C GLN A 280 9.44 -20.42 -4.56
N VAL A 281 10.37 -20.48 -5.51
CA VAL A 281 10.86 -19.33 -6.26
C VAL A 281 9.64 -18.69 -6.88
N LEU A 282 9.04 -17.72 -6.18
CA LEU A 282 8.21 -16.71 -6.82
C LEU A 282 9.18 -15.90 -7.69
N VAL A 283 9.36 -16.36 -8.93
CA VAL A 283 9.65 -15.48 -10.05
C VAL A 283 8.41 -14.58 -10.16
N ILE A 284 8.34 -13.56 -9.30
CA ILE A 284 7.54 -12.38 -9.60
C ILE A 284 8.32 -11.76 -10.75
N ASP A 285 7.86 -12.06 -11.96
CA ASP A 285 8.19 -11.29 -13.15
C ASP A 285 7.66 -9.86 -12.89
N GLU A 286 8.50 -9.07 -12.21
CA GLU A 286 8.15 -7.74 -11.68
C GLU A 286 8.27 -6.66 -12.77
N ASN A 287 8.21 -7.08 -14.05
CA ASN A 287 8.39 -6.20 -15.20
C ASN A 287 7.15 -5.99 -16.07
N GLU A 288 6.04 -6.68 -15.84
CA GLU A 288 4.79 -6.39 -16.54
C GLU A 288 3.64 -6.46 -15.55
N ASP A 289 3.17 -5.30 -15.09
CA ASP A 289 1.74 -5.20 -14.80
C ASP A 289 1.07 -5.21 -16.19
N PRO A 290 0.52 -6.34 -16.67
CA PRO A 290 0.10 -6.48 -18.07
C PRO A 290 -0.96 -5.45 -18.45
N GLU A 291 -1.74 -4.97 -17.47
CA GLU A 291 -2.71 -3.90 -17.66
C GLU A 291 -2.03 -2.57 -18.05
N ARG A 292 -0.84 -2.28 -17.52
CA ARG A 292 -0.12 -1.04 -17.80
C ARG A 292 0.47 -1.01 -19.21
N ALA A 293 0.93 -2.15 -19.71
CA ALA A 293 1.40 -2.29 -21.09
C ALA A 293 0.24 -2.15 -22.10
N VAL A 294 -0.95 -2.69 -21.77
CA VAL A 294 -2.17 -2.52 -22.58
C VAL A 294 -2.65 -1.07 -22.57
N ASP A 295 -2.63 -0.41 -21.42
CA ASP A 295 -3.03 1.00 -21.31
C ASP A 295 -2.06 1.95 -22.04
N GLN A 296 -0.75 1.68 -21.97
CA GLN A 296 0.27 2.43 -22.72
C GLN A 296 0.06 2.30 -24.22
N LYS A 297 -0.15 1.07 -24.72
CA LYS A 297 -0.44 0.82 -26.12
C LYS A 297 -1.72 1.52 -26.59
N ARG A 298 -2.76 1.52 -25.74
CA ARG A 298 -4.03 2.18 -26.04
C ARG A 298 -3.89 3.71 -26.12
N PHE A 299 -2.99 4.28 -25.32
CA PHE A 299 -2.67 5.70 -25.37
C PHE A 299 -1.88 6.07 -26.62
N ASP A 300 -0.91 5.22 -27.00
CA ASP A 300 -0.13 5.39 -28.22
C ASP A 300 -1.01 5.26 -29.48
N ASP A 301 -1.92 4.27 -29.53
CA ASP A 301 -2.89 4.10 -30.63
C ASP A 301 -3.79 5.34 -30.77
N MET A 302 -4.22 5.93 -29.67
CA MET A 302 -5.06 7.14 -29.67
C MET A 302 -4.30 8.37 -30.19
N LEU A 303 -3.03 8.54 -29.80
CA LEU A 303 -2.18 9.62 -30.28
C LEU A 303 -1.84 9.48 -31.76
N GLU A 304 -1.62 8.25 -32.22
CA GLU A 304 -1.31 7.98 -33.63
C GLU A 304 -2.55 8.23 -34.50
N GLU A 305 -3.75 7.89 -34.02
CA GLU A 305 -5.01 8.22 -34.69
C GLU A 305 -5.24 9.73 -34.76
N GLU A 306 -4.89 10.47 -33.70
CA GLU A 306 -4.95 11.93 -33.70
C GLU A 306 -3.92 12.57 -34.65
N ARG A 307 -2.68 12.04 -34.71
CA ARG A 307 -1.69 12.45 -35.71
C ARG A 307 -2.16 12.18 -37.14
N ARG A 308 -2.76 11.01 -37.38
CA ARG A 308 -3.27 10.63 -38.70
C ARG A 308 -4.40 11.55 -39.15
N LYS A 309 -5.26 11.95 -38.22
CA LYS A 309 -6.35 12.91 -38.45
C LYS A 309 -5.80 14.32 -38.71
N ALA A 310 -4.79 14.76 -37.97
CA ALA A 310 -4.13 16.05 -38.17
C ALA A 310 -3.34 16.13 -39.49
N ALA A 311 -2.77 15.01 -39.94
CA ALA A 311 -2.05 14.91 -41.22
C ALA A 311 -2.99 14.93 -42.45
N GLY A 312 -4.31 14.97 -42.27
CA GLY A 312 -5.27 15.05 -43.38
C GLY A 312 -5.30 13.80 -44.26
N ALA A 313 -4.80 12.66 -43.77
CA ALA A 313 -4.73 11.40 -44.53
C ALA A 313 -6.11 10.79 -44.78
N ASP A 314 -7.11 11.13 -43.96
CA ASP A 314 -8.53 10.86 -44.21
C ASP A 314 -9.16 12.05 -44.96
N GLY A 315 -8.64 12.35 -46.14
CA GLY A 315 -9.29 13.27 -47.07
C GLY A 315 -10.68 12.75 -47.42
N PRO A 316 -11.69 13.64 -47.63
CA PRO A 316 -13.04 13.23 -47.94
C PRO A 316 -13.01 12.27 -49.14
N LYS A 317 -13.46 11.03 -48.93
CA LYS A 317 -13.65 10.06 -50.02
C LYS A 317 -14.42 10.79 -51.11
N LYS A 318 -13.75 11.10 -52.22
CA LYS A 318 -14.36 11.72 -53.40
C LYS A 318 -15.41 10.73 -53.94
N GLY A 319 -16.61 10.79 -53.38
CA GLY A 319 -17.82 10.48 -54.10
C GLY A 319 -17.93 11.55 -55.18
N GLY A 320 -17.63 11.17 -56.42
CA GLY A 320 -17.61 12.07 -57.56
C GLY A 320 -17.84 11.23 -58.82
N VAL A 321 -19.07 10.80 -59.12
CA VAL A 321 -20.18 11.62 -59.64
C VAL A 321 -19.90 11.98 -61.10
N ASP A 322 -20.61 11.23 -61.94
CA ASP A 322 -21.31 11.66 -63.14
C ASP A 322 -20.50 12.02 -64.40
N LYS A 323 -20.50 11.00 -65.24
CA LYS A 323 -20.25 11.01 -66.68
C LYS A 323 -21.50 11.58 -67.37
N TRP A 324 -21.51 12.88 -67.65
CA TRP A 324 -22.42 13.47 -68.63
C TRP A 324 -21.63 14.34 -69.62
N LEU A 325 -21.95 14.13 -70.90
CA LEU A 325 -21.45 14.71 -72.15
C LEU A 325 -20.19 14.06 -72.74
#